data_AF-A0A656PN31-F1
#
_entry.id   AF-A0A656PN31-F1
#
_cell.length_a   1.000
_cell.length_b   1.000
_cell.length_c   1.000
_cell.angle_alpha   90.00
_cell.angle_beta   90.00
_cell.angle_gamma   90.00
#
_symmetry.space_group_name_H-M   'P 1'
#
loop_
_entity.id
_entity.type
_entity.pdbx_description
1 polymer ?
#
loop_
_entity_poly.entity_id
_entity_poly.type
_entity_poly.pdbx_seq_one_letter_code
_entity_poly.pdbx_strand_id
1 'polypeptide(L)'
;MRPFEWLESAVSSVPIAVETNKGTNLTGLAVMFANVAVIIGFGVSLIGLAYSFIIYITSGGDPKSVQRAQRSATWSILGLLVSLAAWGIKTVLLNLLNVTDIY
;
A
#
# COMPACT_ATOMS: atom_id res chain seq x y z
N MET A 1 -11.44 3.76 51.09
CA MET A 1 -11.52 3.42 49.66
C MET A 1 -12.52 4.37 49.04
N ARG A 2 -12.10 5.16 48.06
CA ARG A 2 -13.01 6.13 47.43
C ARG A 2 -13.94 5.33 46.50
N PRO A 3 -15.26 5.52 46.55
CA PRO A 3 -16.24 4.66 45.89
C PRO A 3 -16.25 4.73 44.35
N PHE A 4 -15.29 5.45 43.74
CA PHE A 4 -15.22 5.74 42.31
C PHE A 4 -13.94 5.25 41.63
N GLU A 5 -13.02 4.56 42.33
CA GLU A 5 -11.77 4.06 41.74
C GLU A 5 -12.00 3.02 40.63
N TRP A 6 -13.06 2.23 40.76
CA TRP A 6 -13.47 1.25 39.75
C TRP A 6 -13.96 1.91 38.45
N LEU A 7 -14.46 3.14 38.52
CA LEU A 7 -14.90 3.90 37.34
C LEU A 7 -13.70 4.45 36.56
N GLU A 8 -12.66 4.92 37.24
CA GLU A 8 -11.43 5.39 36.59
C GLU A 8 -10.70 4.25 35.87
N SER A 9 -10.64 3.06 36.47
CA SER A 9 -10.08 1.87 35.82
C SER A 9 -10.95 1.40 34.66
N ALA A 10 -12.29 1.40 34.82
CA ALA A 10 -13.19 1.00 33.75
C ALA A 10 -13.10 1.96 32.55
N VAL A 11 -13.09 3.27 32.78
CA VAL A 11 -12.98 4.30 31.73
C VAL A 11 -11.60 4.27 31.02
N SER A 12 -10.51 4.01 31.75
CA SER A 12 -9.17 3.90 31.15
C SER A 12 -8.90 2.56 30.45
N SER A 13 -9.64 1.51 30.82
CA SER A 13 -9.53 0.17 30.22
C SER A 13 -10.45 -0.07 29.03
N VAL A 14 -11.35 0.87 28.71
CA VAL A 14 -12.01 0.87 27.39
C VAL A 14 -10.94 1.29 26.39
N PRO A 15 -10.43 0.39 25.51
CA PRO A 15 -9.72 0.87 24.35
C PRO A 15 -10.73 1.74 23.62
N ILE A 16 -10.53 3.05 23.64
CA ILE A 16 -11.22 3.93 22.73
C ILE A 16 -10.76 3.46 21.36
N ALA A 17 -11.53 2.57 20.74
CA ALA A 17 -11.37 2.14 19.35
C ALA A 17 -11.73 3.30 18.39
N VAL A 18 -11.33 4.52 18.77
CA VAL A 18 -11.61 5.82 18.17
C VAL A 18 -10.40 6.76 18.43
N GLU A 19 -9.18 6.24 18.65
CA GLU A 19 -7.95 6.92 18.21
C GLU A 19 -7.47 6.35 16.85
N THR A 20 -8.34 5.60 16.16
CA THR A 20 -8.47 5.64 14.69
C THR A 20 -9.25 6.89 14.23
N ASN A 21 -9.37 7.90 15.10
CA ASN A 21 -10.36 8.96 14.94
C ASN A 21 -10.01 10.28 15.67
N LYS A 22 -8.87 10.89 15.35
CA LYS A 22 -8.71 12.37 15.34
C LYS A 22 -8.40 12.97 13.95
N GLY A 23 -8.51 12.14 12.90
CA GLY A 23 -8.47 12.50 11.46
C GLY A 23 -9.51 11.73 10.62
N THR A 24 -10.73 11.64 11.14
CA THR A 24 -11.63 10.47 11.18
C THR A 24 -12.36 10.04 9.90
N ASN A 25 -12.51 10.89 8.88
CA ASN A 25 -13.27 10.52 7.68
C ASN A 25 -12.46 10.64 6.38
N LEU A 26 -11.56 11.62 6.29
CA LEU A 26 -10.72 11.78 5.10
C LEU A 26 -9.50 10.85 5.11
N THR A 27 -8.89 10.64 6.27
CA THR A 27 -7.66 9.83 6.37
C THR A 27 -7.97 8.35 6.20
N GLY A 28 -9.04 7.85 6.82
CA GLY A 28 -9.49 6.46 6.64
C GLY A 28 -9.89 6.16 5.20
N LEU A 29 -10.60 7.09 4.55
CA LEU A 29 -10.95 7.02 3.13
C LEU A 29 -9.69 7.02 2.25
N ALA A 30 -8.72 7.89 2.54
CA ALA A 30 -7.45 7.95 1.83
C ALA A 30 -6.63 6.65 1.99
N VAL A 31 -6.64 6.04 3.17
CA VAL A 31 -5.98 4.74 3.41
C VAL A 31 -6.68 3.62 2.65
N MET A 32 -8.01 3.62 2.58
CA MET A 32 -8.76 2.66 1.78
C MET A 32 -8.47 2.81 0.28
N PHE A 33 -8.48 4.05 -0.23
CA PHE A 33 -8.10 4.34 -1.61
C PHE A 33 -6.65 3.99 -1.90
N ALA A 34 -5.72 4.27 -0.98
CA ALA A 34 -4.32 3.90 -1.13
C ALA A 34 -4.14 2.39 -1.22
N ASN A 35 -4.85 1.61 -0.39
CA ASN A 35 -4.79 0.15 -0.43
C ASN A 35 -5.33 -0.40 -1.77
N VAL A 36 -6.48 0.10 -2.22
CA VAL A 36 -7.05 -0.27 -3.53
C VAL A 36 -6.12 0.14 -4.67
N ALA A 37 -5.55 1.34 -4.62
CA ALA A 37 -4.62 1.85 -5.63
C ALA A 37 -3.33 1.01 -5.70
N VAL A 38 -2.82 0.52 -4.57
CA VAL A 38 -1.64 -0.38 -4.55
C VAL A 38 -1.96 -1.71 -5.23
N ILE A 39 -3.13 -2.30 -4.95
CA ILE A 39 -3.57 -3.57 -5.57
C ILE A 39 -3.75 -3.39 -7.08
N ILE A 40 -4.47 -2.34 -7.50
CA ILE A 40 -4.69 -2.04 -8.92
C ILE A 40 -3.34 -1.71 -9.60
N GLY A 41 -2.50 -0.90 -8.96
CA GLY A 41 -1.17 -0.54 -9.47
C GLY A 41 -0.28 -1.76 -9.68
N PHE A 42 -0.35 -2.74 -8.78
CA PHE A 42 0.37 -4.01 -8.93
C PHE A 42 -0.17 -4.83 -10.11
N GLY A 43 -1.49 -4.94 -10.25
CA GLY A 43 -2.12 -5.65 -11.38
C GLY A 43 -1.83 -5.00 -12.74
N VAL A 44 -1.97 -3.68 -12.84
CA VAL A 44 -1.66 -2.92 -14.07
C VAL A 44 -0.17 -3.03 -14.42
N SER A 45 0.70 -3.00 -13.41
CA SER A 45 2.14 -3.18 -13.62
C SER A 45 2.46 -4.56 -14.18
N LEU A 46 1.84 -5.63 -13.68
CA LEU A 46 2.01 -6.99 -14.21
C LEU A 46 1.52 -7.11 -15.65
N ILE A 47 0.34 -6.57 -15.96
CA ILE A 47 -0.22 -6.58 -17.33
C ILE A 47 0.69 -5.79 -18.28
N GLY A 48 1.17 -4.62 -17.85
CA GLY A 48 2.11 -3.81 -18.63
C GLY A 48 3.43 -4.54 -18.88
N LEU A 49 3.96 -5.26 -17.89
CA LEU A 49 5.15 -6.10 -18.04
C LEU A 49 4.92 -7.21 -19.07
N ALA A 50 3.79 -7.93 -18.98
CA ALA A 50 3.43 -8.98 -19.93
C ALA A 50 3.28 -8.42 -21.37
N TYR A 51 2.61 -7.28 -21.52
CA TYR A 51 2.44 -6.62 -22.82
C TYR A 51 3.78 -6.15 -23.41
N SER A 52 4.67 -5.63 -22.56
CA SER A 52 6.02 -5.24 -22.95
C SER A 52 6.82 -6.43 -23.47
N PHE A 53 6.68 -7.58 -22.84
CA PHE A 53 7.34 -8.83 -23.23
C PHE A 53 6.84 -9.33 -24.59
N ILE A 54 5.53 -9.28 -24.83
CA ILE A 54 4.93 -9.64 -26.12
C ILE A 54 5.46 -8.72 -27.22
N ILE A 55 5.45 -7.39 -27.00
CA ILE A 55 6.01 -6.46 -27.99
C ILE A 55 7.48 -6.77 -28.24
N TYR A 56 8.28 -7.00 -27.19
CA TYR A 56 9.71 -7.29 -27.33
C TYR A 56 9.97 -8.50 -28.24
N ILE A 57 9.25 -9.60 -28.04
CA ILE A 57 9.37 -10.82 -28.86
C ILE A 57 8.88 -10.58 -30.29
N THR A 58 7.75 -9.88 -30.45
CA THR A 58 7.12 -9.66 -31.77
C THR A 58 7.84 -8.58 -32.59
N SER A 59 8.74 -7.80 -31.98
CA SER A 59 9.44 -6.68 -32.62
C SER A 59 10.43 -7.11 -33.71
N GLY A 60 10.86 -8.37 -33.73
CA GLY A 60 11.69 -8.93 -34.82
C GLY A 60 13.01 -8.20 -35.11
N GLY A 61 13.48 -7.34 -34.20
CA GLY A 61 14.68 -6.51 -34.38
C GLY A 61 14.43 -5.07 -34.85
N ASP A 62 13.18 -4.63 -35.05
CA ASP A 62 12.91 -3.21 -35.32
C ASP A 62 13.25 -2.36 -34.07
N PRO A 63 14.23 -1.44 -34.17
CA PRO A 63 14.71 -0.66 -33.02
C PRO A 63 13.62 0.22 -32.38
N LYS A 64 12.59 0.61 -33.14
CA LYS A 64 11.53 1.49 -32.65
C LYS A 64 10.55 0.75 -31.73
N SER A 65 10.21 -0.48 -32.07
CA SER A 65 9.30 -1.33 -31.28
C SER A 65 10.03 -1.91 -30.06
N VAL A 66 11.32 -2.22 -30.17
CA VAL A 66 12.17 -2.60 -29.03
C VAL A 66 12.29 -1.46 -28.00
N GLN A 67 12.55 -0.23 -28.43
CA GLN A 67 12.58 0.91 -27.49
C GLN A 67 11.23 1.13 -26.78
N ARG A 68 10.11 0.93 -27.49
CA ARG A 68 8.78 1.02 -26.88
C ARG A 68 8.56 -0.07 -25.84
N ALA A 69 8.95 -1.31 -26.13
CA ALA A 69 8.87 -2.43 -25.19
C ALA A 69 9.70 -2.16 -23.93
N GLN A 70 10.95 -1.72 -24.07
CA GLN A 70 11.83 -1.41 -22.93
C GLN A 70 11.28 -0.27 -22.08
N ARG A 71 10.77 0.80 -22.70
CA ARG A 71 10.18 1.92 -21.98
C ARG A 71 8.94 1.48 -21.19
N SER A 72 8.06 0.71 -21.83
CA SER A 72 6.87 0.14 -21.19
C SER A 72 7.25 -0.77 -20.01
N ALA A 73 8.22 -1.67 -20.21
CA ALA A 73 8.70 -2.57 -19.16
C ALA A 73 9.28 -1.81 -17.97
N THR A 74 10.06 -0.76 -18.24
CA THR A 74 10.67 0.08 -17.19
C THR A 74 9.59 0.77 -16.33
N TRP A 75 8.54 1.31 -16.96
CA TRP A 75 7.42 1.91 -16.24
C TRP A 75 6.64 0.89 -15.40
N SER A 76 6.42 -0.30 -15.92
CA SER A 76 5.79 -1.40 -15.18
C SER A 76 6.63 -1.87 -13.99
N ILE A 77 7.95 -1.97 -14.16
CA ILE A 77 8.86 -2.31 -13.06
C ILE A 77 8.85 -1.22 -11.98
N LEU A 78 8.90 0.05 -12.38
CA LEU A 78 8.80 1.18 -11.45
C LEU A 78 7.47 1.18 -10.70
N GLY A 79 6.35 0.91 -11.38
CA GLY A 79 5.04 0.80 -10.73
C GLY A 79 4.99 -0.32 -9.69
N LEU A 80 5.57 -1.48 -10.01
CA LEU A 80 5.70 -2.59 -9.07
C LEU A 80 6.56 -2.23 -7.85
N LEU A 81 7.69 -1.55 -8.09
CA LEU A 81 8.64 -1.15 -7.06
C LEU A 81 8.05 -0.09 -6.13
N VAL A 82 7.26 0.85 -6.66
CA VAL A 82 6.51 1.85 -5.88
C VAL A 82 5.43 1.18 -5.04
N SER A 83 4.66 0.23 -5.59
CA SER A 83 3.68 -0.53 -4.80
C SER A 83 4.34 -1.30 -3.66
N LEU A 84 5.49 -1.92 -3.90
CA LEU A 84 6.28 -2.61 -2.87
C LEU A 84 6.83 -1.64 -1.82
N ALA A 85 7.34 -0.48 -2.24
CA ALA A 85 7.83 0.55 -1.33
C ALA A 85 6.70 1.09 -0.43
N ALA A 86 5.51 1.34 -0.98
CA ALA A 86 4.35 1.77 -0.22
C ALA A 86 3.95 0.75 0.86
N TRP A 87 4.01 -0.54 0.52
CA TRP A 87 3.78 -1.62 1.49
C TRP A 87 4.89 -1.70 2.54
N GLY A 88 6.16 -1.62 2.12
CA GLY A 88 7.31 -1.64 3.01
C GLY A 88 7.30 -0.48 4.01
N ILE A 89 6.96 0.74 3.57
CA ILE A 89 6.82 1.91 4.43
C ILE A 89 5.73 1.68 5.49
N LYS A 90 4.58 1.12 5.10
CA LYS A 90 3.52 0.75 6.06
C LYS A 90 4.05 -0.22 7.13
N THR A 91 4.73 -1.28 6.70
CA THR A 91 5.27 -2.30 7.61
C THR A 91 6.35 -1.72 8.54
N VAL A 92 7.25 -0.90 8.02
CA VAL A 92 8.28 -0.23 8.83
C VAL A 92 7.66 0.73 9.84
N LEU A 93 6.68 1.54 9.44
CA LEU A 93 5.96 2.44 10.35
C LEU A 93 5.22 1.67 11.46
N LEU A 94 4.55 0.56 11.14
CA LEU A 94 3.87 -0.27 12.12
C LEU A 94 4.83 -0.94 13.11
N ASN A 95 5.97 -1.42 12.60
CA ASN A 95 7.03 -2.01 13.42
C ASN A 95 7.70 -0.97 14.34
N LEU A 96 7.93 0.24 13.85
CA LEU A 96 8.49 1.35 14.65
C LEU A 96 7.53 1.84 15.74
N LEU A 97 6.22 1.73 15.50
CA LEU A 97 5.19 2.04 16.48
C LEU A 97 4.91 0.86 17.44
N ASN A 98 5.67 -0.25 17.32
CA ASN A 98 5.52 -1.47 18.11
C ASN A 98 4.06 -2.00 18.14
N VAL A 99 3.32 -1.75 17.05
CA VAL A 99 1.99 -2.32 16.82
C VAL A 99 2.21 -3.65 16.11
N THR A 100 2.70 -4.63 16.87
CA THR A 100 3.08 -5.96 16.37
C THR A 100 1.92 -6.97 16.45
N ASP A 101 0.74 -6.56 16.93
CA ASP A 101 -0.42 -7.42 17.19
C ASP A 101 -1.65 -7.02 16.36
N ILE A 102 -1.54 -7.11 15.03
CA ILE A 102 -2.72 -7.18 14.15
C ILE A 102 -2.47 -8.21 13.05
N TYR A 103 -2.25 -9.45 13.49
CA TYR A 103 -2.65 -10.68 12.81
C TYR A 103 -2.91 -11.78 13.83
#